data_AF-X5RDZ4-F1
#
_entry.id   AF-X5RDZ4-F1
#
_cell.length_a   1.000
_cell.length_b   1.000
_cell.length_c   1.000
_cell.angle_alpha   90.00
_cell.angle_beta   90.00
_cell.angle_gamma   90.00
#
_symmetry.space_group_name_H-M   'P 1'
#
loop_
_entity.id
_entity.type
_entity.pdbx_description
1 polymer ?
#
loop_
_entity_poly.entity_id
_entity_poly.type
_entity_poly.pdbx_seq_one_letter_code
_entity_poly.pdbx_strand_id
1 'polypeptide(L)'
;MDAEIGIKRIPCSEEEVSEFFDRMTSVQKRDAYQFAVKCSAACLADAHELINEAFVRMCDGRRTRLSDNNDLFPVLMGTIKSLASDRHFVTERARIRRMGFREGKGQAWRRRTRRRSWEH
;
A
#
# COMPACT_ATOMS: atom_id res chain seq x y z
N MET A 1 -27.22 28.96 -13.04
CA MET A 1 -27.24 28.09 -11.84
C MET A 1 -26.93 26.69 -12.33
N ASP A 2 -25.65 26.31 -12.29
CA ASP A 2 -25.22 24.96 -12.63
C ASP A 2 -25.70 24.02 -11.53
N ALA A 3 -26.50 23.03 -11.92
CA ALA A 3 -26.88 21.96 -11.02
C ALA A 3 -25.62 21.16 -10.70
N GLU A 4 -25.02 21.43 -9.54
CA GLU A 4 -24.14 20.48 -8.88
C GLU A 4 -25.00 19.24 -8.61
N ILE A 5 -24.98 18.29 -9.55
CA ILE A 5 -25.42 16.93 -9.30
C ILE A 5 -24.50 16.45 -8.19
N GLY A 6 -24.97 16.57 -6.95
CA GLY A 6 -24.28 16.07 -5.77
C GLY A 6 -24.20 14.56 -5.90
N ILE A 7 -23.17 14.08 -6.60
CA ILE A 7 -22.90 12.66 -6.73
C ILE A 7 -22.61 12.17 -5.30
N LYS A 8 -23.60 11.51 -4.70
CA LYS A 8 -23.51 10.99 -3.34
C LYS A 8 -22.38 9.97 -3.31
N ARG A 9 -21.26 10.37 -2.71
CA ARG A 9 -20.09 9.51 -2.52
C ARG A 9 -20.31 8.68 -1.28
N ILE A 10 -20.25 7.36 -1.44
CA ILE A 10 -20.50 6.40 -0.37
C ILE A 10 -19.15 5.85 0.10
N PRO A 11 -18.78 5.99 1.38
CA PRO A 11 -17.56 5.39 1.91
C PRO A 11 -17.65 3.86 1.86
N CYS A 12 -16.52 3.20 1.64
CA CYS A 12 -16.47 1.73 1.72
C CYS A 12 -16.48 1.30 3.20
N SER A 13 -17.30 0.30 3.56
CA SER A 13 -17.22 -0.32 4.89
C SER A 13 -16.09 -1.34 4.96
N GLU A 14 -15.60 -1.64 6.16
CA GLU A 14 -14.57 -2.67 6.37
C GLU A 14 -15.06 -4.06 5.93
N GLU A 15 -16.31 -4.39 6.22
CA GLU A 15 -16.94 -5.67 5.86
C GLU A 15 -17.00 -5.84 4.34
N GLU A 16 -17.47 -4.82 3.62
CA GLU A 16 -17.57 -4.85 2.16
C GLU A 16 -16.19 -4.99 1.49
N VAL A 17 -15.19 -4.28 2.01
CA VAL A 17 -13.82 -4.35 1.50
C VAL A 17 -13.22 -5.72 1.78
N SER A 18 -13.44 -6.27 2.98
CA SER A 18 -12.96 -7.61 3.33
C SER A 18 -13.59 -8.68 2.44
N GLU A 19 -14.93 -8.67 2.28
CA GLU A 19 -15.64 -9.59 1.39
C GLU A 19 -15.17 -9.49 -0.07
N PHE A 20 -14.92 -8.27 -0.54
CA PHE A 20 -14.39 -8.03 -1.88
C PHE A 20 -13.01 -8.67 -2.06
N PHE A 21 -12.08 -8.49 -1.11
CA PHE A 21 -10.75 -9.08 -1.19
C PHE A 21 -10.77 -10.62 -1.14
N ASP A 22 -11.66 -11.19 -0.33
CA ASP A 22 -11.87 -12.64 -0.25
C ASP A 22 -12.42 -13.21 -1.56
N ARG A 23 -13.38 -12.52 -2.18
CA ARG A 23 -14.04 -12.93 -3.43
C ARG A 23 -13.25 -12.60 -4.70
N MET A 24 -12.16 -11.83 -4.61
CA MET A 24 -11.37 -11.50 -5.79
C MET A 24 -10.90 -12.77 -6.52
N THR A 25 -11.18 -12.81 -7.81
CA THR A 25 -10.72 -13.87 -8.71
C THR A 25 -9.19 -13.88 -8.81
N SER A 26 -8.61 -15.02 -9.22
CA SER A 26 -7.17 -15.12 -9.48
C SER A 26 -6.69 -14.11 -10.53
N VAL A 27 -7.52 -13.81 -11.53
CA VAL A 27 -7.24 -12.80 -12.56
C VAL A 27 -7.21 -11.40 -11.95
N GLN A 28 -8.21 -11.01 -11.16
CA GLN A 28 -8.22 -9.71 -10.47
C GLN A 28 -7.03 -9.56 -9.53
N LYS A 29 -6.71 -10.60 -8.75
CA LYS A 29 -5.52 -10.62 -7.86
C LYS A 29 -4.23 -10.36 -8.66
N ARG A 30 -4.07 -11.06 -9.79
CA ARG A 30 -2.90 -10.90 -10.67
C ARG A 30 -2.83 -9.50 -11.27
N ASP A 31 -3.95 -8.98 -11.76
CA ASP A 31 -4.00 -7.69 -12.45
C ASP A 31 -3.74 -6.54 -11.47
N ALA A 32 -4.31 -6.59 -10.26
CA ALA A 32 -4.01 -5.66 -9.17
C ALA A 32 -2.54 -5.71 -8.78
N TYR A 33 -1.96 -6.91 -8.67
CA TYR A 33 -0.54 -7.08 -8.35
C TYR A 33 0.37 -6.51 -9.44
N GLN A 34 0.14 -6.84 -10.71
CA GLN A 34 0.92 -6.31 -11.82
C GLN A 34 0.83 -4.77 -11.90
N PHE A 35 -0.34 -4.21 -11.61
CA PHE A 35 -0.50 -2.77 -11.53
C PHE A 35 0.27 -2.16 -10.35
N ALA A 36 0.19 -2.77 -9.17
CA ALA A 36 0.97 -2.34 -8.01
C ALA A 36 2.48 -2.41 -8.26
N VAL A 37 2.98 -3.40 -9.00
CA VAL A 37 4.38 -3.49 -9.43
C VAL A 37 4.76 -2.32 -10.37
N LYS A 38 3.87 -1.89 -11.25
CA LYS A 38 4.13 -0.70 -12.09
C LYS A 38 4.17 0.57 -11.25
N CYS A 39 3.29 0.68 -10.26
CA CYS A 39 3.26 1.81 -9.33
C CYS A 39 4.47 1.84 -8.38
N SER A 40 4.95 0.68 -7.94
CA SER A 40 6.13 0.60 -7.06
C SER A 40 7.40 1.08 -7.76
N ALA A 41 7.50 1.00 -9.09
CA ALA A 41 8.63 1.57 -9.83
C ALA A 41 8.81 3.09 -9.60
N ALA A 42 7.75 3.80 -9.21
CA ALA A 42 7.76 5.23 -8.94
C ALA A 42 7.96 5.59 -7.46
N CYS A 43 8.00 4.62 -6.54
CA CYS A 43 8.13 4.87 -5.10
C CYS A 43 8.99 3.82 -4.38
N LEU A 44 9.32 4.05 -3.11
CA LEU A 44 10.14 3.11 -2.32
C LEU A 44 9.32 2.01 -1.63
N ALA A 45 8.02 1.90 -1.95
CA ALA A 45 7.14 0.86 -1.44
C ALA A 45 7.09 -0.33 -2.41
N ASP A 46 7.07 -1.56 -1.92
CA ASP A 46 6.82 -2.73 -2.77
C ASP A 46 5.33 -2.90 -3.13
N ALA A 47 5.05 -3.81 -4.06
CA ALA A 47 3.68 -4.04 -4.54
C ALA A 47 2.74 -4.55 -3.44
N HIS A 48 3.22 -5.36 -2.51
CA HIS A 48 2.41 -5.86 -1.39
C HIS A 48 2.13 -4.74 -0.39
N GLU A 49 3.10 -3.89 -0.09
CA GLU A 49 2.92 -2.70 0.76
C GLU A 49 1.87 -1.75 0.18
N LEU A 50 1.87 -1.53 -1.14
CA LEU A 50 0.86 -0.72 -1.82
C LEU A 50 -0.54 -1.33 -1.73
N ILE A 51 -0.67 -2.64 -1.92
CA ILE A 51 -1.97 -3.33 -1.85
C ILE A 51 -2.50 -3.35 -0.41
N ASN A 52 -1.65 -3.65 0.57
CA ASN A 52 -2.03 -3.70 1.98
C ASN A 52 -2.45 -2.32 2.49
N GLU A 53 -1.70 -1.27 2.15
CA GLU A 53 -2.11 0.09 2.51
C GLU A 53 -3.39 0.51 1.77
N ALA A 54 -3.58 0.06 0.53
CA ALA A 54 -4.81 0.33 -0.20
C ALA A 54 -6.03 -0.30 0.48
N PHE A 55 -5.89 -1.54 0.96
CA PHE A 55 -6.90 -2.22 1.77
C PHE A 55 -7.25 -1.39 3.01
N VAL A 56 -6.25 -1.02 3.83
CA VAL A 56 -6.47 -0.23 5.06
C VAL A 56 -7.20 1.08 4.77
N ARG A 57 -6.79 1.80 3.73
CA ARG A 57 -7.42 3.08 3.37
C ARG A 57 -8.84 2.95 2.82
N MET A 58 -9.15 1.80 2.23
CA MET A 58 -10.52 1.48 1.81
C MET A 58 -11.38 1.15 3.03
N CYS A 59 -10.89 0.34 3.99
CA CYS A 59 -11.59 0.02 5.24
C CYS A 59 -11.83 1.26 6.12
N ASP A 60 -10.87 2.19 6.17
CA ASP A 60 -10.98 3.47 6.89
C ASP A 60 -12.08 4.40 6.33
N GLY A 61 -12.78 4.03 5.25
CA GLY A 61 -13.81 4.85 4.61
C GLY A 61 -13.27 6.09 3.90
N ARG A 62 -11.95 6.30 3.85
CA ARG A 62 -11.30 7.43 3.14
C ARG A 62 -11.46 7.35 1.63
N ARG A 63 -11.87 6.18 1.12
CA ARG A 63 -12.15 5.94 -0.30
C ARG A 63 -13.64 5.74 -0.48
N THR A 64 -14.19 6.49 -1.42
CA THR A 64 -15.62 6.53 -1.70
C THR A 64 -15.93 5.99 -3.09
N ARG A 65 -17.03 5.26 -3.21
CA ARG A 65 -17.62 4.82 -4.48
C ARG A 65 -18.83 5.68 -4.85
N LEU A 66 -19.31 5.54 -6.08
CA LEU A 66 -20.46 6.29 -6.60
C LEU A 66 -21.81 5.64 -6.31
N SER A 67 -21.82 4.33 -5.99
CA SER A 67 -23.02 3.53 -5.76
C SER A 67 -22.69 2.30 -4.91
N ASP A 68 -23.64 1.78 -4.15
CA ASP A 68 -23.51 0.54 -3.36
C ASP A 68 -23.26 -0.69 -4.22
N ASN A 69 -23.75 -0.69 -5.47
CA ASN A 69 -23.57 -1.80 -6.39
C ASN A 69 -22.29 -1.71 -7.22
N ASN A 70 -21.44 -0.70 -6.99
CA ASN A 70 -20.20 -0.58 -7.75
C ASN A 70 -19.18 -1.62 -7.30
N ASP A 71 -18.58 -2.29 -8.28
CA ASP A 71 -17.36 -3.07 -8.07
C ASP A 71 -16.31 -2.22 -7.33
N LEU A 72 -15.69 -2.79 -6.30
CA LEU A 72 -14.63 -2.15 -5.53
C LEU A 72 -13.27 -2.25 -6.24
N PHE A 73 -13.14 -3.04 -7.30
CA PHE A 73 -11.89 -3.19 -8.04
C PHE A 73 -11.37 -1.86 -8.63
N PRO A 74 -12.18 -1.01 -9.28
CA PRO A 74 -11.74 0.33 -9.68
C PRO A 74 -11.31 1.22 -8.50
N VAL A 75 -11.96 1.08 -7.33
CA VAL A 75 -11.61 1.83 -6.12
C VAL A 75 -10.24 1.39 -5.60
N LEU A 76 -9.97 0.08 -5.59
CA LEU A 76 -8.68 -0.50 -5.26
C LEU A 76 -7.58 0.03 -6.18
N MET A 77 -7.78 -0.06 -7.50
CA MET A 77 -6.82 0.40 -8.51
C MET A 77 -6.52 1.89 -8.38
N GLY A 78 -7.56 2.71 -8.19
CA GLY A 78 -7.41 4.15 -7.93
C GLY A 78 -6.65 4.43 -6.64
N THR A 79 -6.87 3.63 -5.60
CA THR A 79 -6.19 3.77 -4.31
C THR A 79 -4.71 3.42 -4.40
N ILE A 80 -4.36 2.32 -5.07
CA ILE A 80 -2.96 1.93 -5.35
C ILE A 80 -2.24 3.03 -6.14
N LYS A 81 -2.89 3.57 -7.18
CA LYS A 81 -2.31 4.66 -7.98
C LYS A 81 -2.06 5.92 -7.14
N SER A 82 -3.02 6.30 -6.30
CA SER A 82 -2.91 7.47 -5.43
C SER A 82 -1.85 7.30 -4.34
N LEU A 83 -1.59 6.07 -3.89
CA LEU A 83 -0.54 5.78 -2.90
C LEU A 83 0.86 6.00 -3.44
N ALA A 84 1.09 5.67 -4.72
CA ALA A 84 2.40 5.85 -5.34
C ALA A 84 2.87 7.31 -5.38
N SER A 85 1.94 8.27 -5.32
CA SER A 85 2.22 9.71 -5.26
C SER A 85 1.92 10.35 -3.90
N ASP A 86 1.49 9.57 -2.91
CA ASP A 86 1.18 10.07 -1.57
C ASP A 86 2.48 10.37 -0.79
N ARG A 87 2.75 11.66 -0.55
CA ARG A 87 3.97 12.11 0.09
C ARG A 87 4.17 11.51 1.50
N HIS A 88 3.12 11.37 2.29
CA HIS A 88 3.22 10.84 3.65
C HIS A 88 3.59 9.37 3.62
N PHE A 89 2.87 8.58 2.81
CA PHE A 89 3.12 7.15 2.64
C PHE A 89 4.53 6.89 2.10
N VAL A 90 4.92 7.57 1.01
CA VAL A 90 6.22 7.37 0.37
C VAL A 90 7.37 7.76 1.30
N THR A 91 7.25 8.88 2.02
CA THR A 91 8.28 9.34 2.95
C THR A 91 8.44 8.36 4.12
N GLU A 92 7.34 7.83 4.65
CA GLU A 92 7.40 6.88 5.76
C GLU A 92 8.01 5.54 5.33
N ARG A 93 7.67 5.03 4.15
CA ARG A 93 8.30 3.82 3.59
C ARG A 93 9.80 4.02 3.36
N ALA A 94 10.20 5.20 2.87
CA ALA A 94 11.61 5.57 2.74
C ALA A 94 12.33 5.66 4.10
N ARG A 95 11.64 6.11 5.16
CA ARG A 95 12.17 6.14 6.54
C ARG A 95 12.39 4.73 7.08
N ILE A 96 11.40 3.85 6.95
CA ILE A 96 11.45 2.45 7.41
C ILE A 96 12.61 1.71 6.73
N ARG A 97 12.74 1.81 5.39
CA ARG A 97 13.86 1.16 4.67
C ARG A 97 15.24 1.66 5.14
N ARG A 98 15.38 2.97 5.41
CA ARG A 98 16.64 3.53 5.95
C ARG A 98 16.96 3.00 7.35
N MET A 99 15.96 2.79 8.19
CA MET A 99 16.14 2.23 9.54
C MET A 99 16.51 0.75 9.49
N GLY A 100 15.80 -0.07 8.70
CA GLY A 100 16.14 -1.49 8.51
C GLY A 100 17.56 -1.70 7.95
N PHE A 101 18.02 -0.80 7.06
CA PHE A 101 19.39 -0.82 6.55
C PHE A 101 20.45 -0.47 7.62
N ARG A 102 20.12 0.38 8.59
CA ARG A 102 21.01 0.73 9.71
C ARG A 102 21.19 -0.43 10.70
N GLU A 103 20.14 -1.21 10.97
CA GLU A 103 20.24 -2.39 11.84
C GLU A 103 21.14 -3.48 11.24
N GLY A 104 21.05 -3.72 9.93
CA GLY A 104 21.92 -4.68 9.23
C GLY A 104 23.41 -4.30 9.29
N LYS A 105 23.74 -3.01 9.16
CA LYS A 105 25.13 -2.51 9.32
C LYS A 105 25.61 -2.54 10.77
N GLY A 106 24.73 -2.29 11.75
CA GLY A 106 25.06 -2.37 13.18
C GLY A 106 25.42 -3.79 13.62
N GLN A 107 24.73 -4.81 13.10
CA GLN A 107 25.08 -6.22 13.35
C GLN A 107 26.36 -6.65 12.62
N ALA A 108 26.58 -6.19 11.38
CA ALA A 108 27.80 -6.47 10.63
C ALA A 108 29.06 -5.86 11.29
N TRP A 109 28.94 -4.66 11.88
CA TRP A 109 30.01 -4.06 12.68
C TRP A 109 30.27 -4.83 13.97
N ARG A 110 29.22 -5.21 14.73
CA ARG A 110 29.37 -6.00 15.97
C ARG A 110 29.97 -7.40 15.75
N ARG A 111 29.71 -8.03 14.60
CA ARG A 111 30.33 -9.32 14.25
C ARG A 111 31.80 -9.17 13.84
N ARG A 112 32.19 -8.04 13.26
CA ARG A 112 33.58 -7.79 12.84
C ARG A 112 34.50 -7.39 14.00
N THR A 113 33.98 -6.76 15.05
CA THR A 113 34.74 -6.45 16.28
C THR A 113 34.91 -7.63 17.22
N ARG A 114 34.01 -8.63 17.21
CA ARG A 114 34.21 -9.85 18.03
C ARG A 114 35.26 -10.82 17.50
N ARG A 115 35.64 -10.74 16.22
CA ARG A 115 36.65 -11.65 15.62
C ARG A 115 38.10 -11.19 15.81
N ARG A 116 38.36 -9.96 16.27
CA ARG A 116 39.72 -9.46 16.57
C ARG A 116 40.13 -9.54 18.05
N SER A 117 39.30 -10.15 18.90
CA SER A 117 39.57 -10.26 20.33
C SER A 117 39.92 -11.69 20.77
N TRP A 118 40.20 -12.58 19.82
CA TRP A 118 40.58 -13.99 20.02
C TRP A 118 41.94 -14.32 19.38
N GLU A 119 42.78 -13.30 19.19
CA GLU A 119 44.18 -13.43 18.77
C GLU A 119 45.04 -12.59 19.72
N HIS A 120 45.08 -12.97 21.00
CA HIS A 120 46.10 -12.56 21.97
C HIS A 120 46.18 -13.59 23.09
#